data_AF-A0A840FZC8-F1
#
_entry.id   AF-A0A840FZC8-F1
#
_cell.length_a   1.000
_cell.length_b   1.000
_cell.length_c   1.000
_cell.angle_alpha   90.00
_cell.angle_beta   90.00
_cell.angle_gamma   90.00
#
_symmetry.space_group_name_H-M   'P 1'
#
loop_
_entity.id
_entity.type
_entity.pdbx_description
1 polymer ?
#
loop_
_entity_poly.entity_id
_entity_poly.type
_entity_poly.pdbx_seq_one_letter_code
_entity_poly.pdbx_strand_id
1 'polypeptide(L)'
;MPNAAKTIRSFNAGRDPERLAMKYANLRSSPFVFLRGTCHLFYDRLPAGALFSKAPTAWLCGDAHLENFGSYKGDNRLVYFDLNDFDEAALAPVTWELVRFLSSILVAGEGLCKSTADADALCRTFLDAYAGALVLGKARWIERDTAGGLVRDLLDTLKAGTRPAFLDRRSDRKGRRRSIRCDGKHALPATEAQRERVTRLIDNFAASQPNPGFFKVLDVARRIAGTGSLGVERYIVLIEGKGSPDANFLLDLKQALPSSLVPHLKKTKQPEWPSEAHRVVGLQRRMQAVSMAFLHPIVGRKS
;
A
#
# COMPACT_ATOMS: atom_id res chain seq x y z
N MET A 1 8.31 -22.04 20.71
CA MET A 1 7.87 -21.16 19.60
C MET A 1 8.99 -21.07 18.57
N PRO A 2 8.73 -21.08 17.26
CA PRO A 2 9.77 -20.82 16.28
C PRO A 2 10.40 -19.44 16.54
N ASN A 3 11.72 -19.37 16.37
CA ASN A 3 12.47 -18.12 16.53
C ASN A 3 11.97 -17.08 15.51
N ALA A 4 11.41 -15.97 15.99
CA ALA A 4 10.82 -14.93 15.15
C ALA A 4 11.83 -14.37 14.12
N ALA A 5 13.10 -14.23 14.48
CA ALA A 5 14.13 -13.79 13.55
C ALA A 5 14.37 -14.81 12.42
N LYS A 6 14.31 -16.11 12.72
CA LYS A 6 14.41 -17.17 11.69
C LYS A 6 13.21 -17.12 10.73
N THR A 7 11.99 -17.01 11.26
CA THR A 7 10.78 -16.90 10.43
C THR A 7 10.82 -15.67 9.53
N ILE A 8 11.20 -14.51 10.08
CA ILE A 8 11.35 -13.27 9.31
C ILE A 8 12.38 -13.44 8.18
N ARG A 9 13.55 -14.04 8.47
CA ARG A 9 14.57 -14.27 7.45
C ARG A 9 14.09 -15.21 6.35
N SER A 10 13.41 -16.29 6.72
CA SER A 10 12.83 -17.24 5.77
C SER A 10 11.75 -16.59 4.89
N PHE A 11 10.84 -15.80 5.47
CA PHE A 11 9.79 -15.10 4.73
C PHE A 11 10.33 -14.07 3.73
N ASN A 12 11.47 -13.44 4.05
CA ASN A 12 12.08 -12.42 3.19
C ASN A 12 13.20 -12.97 2.27
N ALA A 13 13.34 -14.30 2.15
CA ALA A 13 14.35 -14.90 1.29
C ALA A 13 14.17 -14.45 -0.18
N GLY A 14 15.28 -14.16 -0.87
CA GLY A 14 15.28 -13.74 -2.28
C GLY A 14 14.92 -12.28 -2.53
N ARG A 15 14.65 -11.48 -1.49
CA ARG A 15 14.39 -10.03 -1.60
C ARG A 15 15.67 -9.23 -1.86
N ASP A 16 15.51 -8.02 -2.41
CA ASP A 16 16.60 -7.07 -2.67
C ASP A 16 17.41 -6.78 -1.38
N PRO A 17 18.71 -7.13 -1.33
CA PRO A 17 19.49 -7.11 -0.09
C PRO A 17 19.61 -5.73 0.56
N GLU A 18 19.79 -4.68 -0.25
CA GLU A 18 19.96 -3.30 0.22
C GLU A 18 18.71 -2.81 0.95
N ARG A 19 17.52 -2.97 0.34
CA ARG A 19 16.25 -2.60 0.99
C ARG A 19 15.86 -3.55 2.10
N LEU A 20 16.29 -4.82 2.04
CA LEU A 20 16.04 -5.76 3.13
C LEU A 20 16.83 -5.41 4.40
N ALA A 21 18.06 -4.90 4.26
CA ALA A 21 18.83 -4.36 5.38
C ALA A 21 18.09 -3.17 6.04
N MET A 22 17.56 -2.24 5.23
CA MET A 22 16.73 -1.14 5.72
C MET A 22 15.48 -1.64 6.45
N LYS A 23 14.81 -2.68 5.92
CA LYS A 23 13.66 -3.32 6.58
C LYS A 23 14.04 -3.79 7.98
N TYR A 24 15.12 -4.56 8.10
CA TYR A 24 15.53 -5.12 9.39
C TYR A 24 15.94 -4.03 10.39
N ALA A 25 16.56 -2.94 9.94
CA ALA A 25 16.80 -1.78 10.78
C ALA A 25 15.48 -1.19 11.29
N ASN A 26 14.52 -0.94 10.39
CA ASN A 26 13.21 -0.36 10.72
C ASN A 26 12.39 -1.25 11.66
N LEU A 27 12.40 -2.57 11.49
CA LEU A 27 11.67 -3.50 12.38
C LEU A 27 12.05 -3.37 13.87
N ARG A 28 13.21 -2.77 14.18
CA ARG A 28 13.68 -2.56 15.55
C ARG A 28 13.26 -1.21 16.14
N SER A 29 12.61 -0.33 15.37
CA SER A 29 12.33 1.04 15.82
C SER A 29 11.18 1.13 16.82
N SER A 30 10.17 0.26 16.70
CA SER A 30 9.09 0.15 17.69
C SER A 30 8.28 -1.14 17.52
N PRO A 31 7.55 -1.58 18.57
CA PRO A 31 6.60 -2.68 18.45
C PRO A 31 5.57 -2.49 17.34
N PHE A 32 5.10 -1.25 17.13
CA PHE A 32 4.13 -0.93 16.08
C PHE A 32 4.72 -1.13 14.68
N VAL A 33 5.96 -0.67 14.45
CA VAL A 33 6.66 -0.87 13.18
C VAL A 33 6.95 -2.36 12.95
N PHE A 34 7.26 -3.12 14.01
CA PHE A 34 7.39 -4.57 13.94
C PHE A 34 6.09 -5.25 13.50
N LEU A 35 4.96 -4.93 14.12
CA LEU A 35 3.64 -5.50 13.80
C LEU A 35 3.31 -5.33 12.30
N ARG A 36 3.35 -4.08 11.80
CA ARG A 36 3.03 -3.81 10.39
C ARG A 36 4.11 -4.29 9.41
N GLY A 37 5.35 -4.43 9.86
CA GLY A 37 6.45 -4.92 9.03
C GLY A 37 6.51 -6.44 8.89
N THR A 38 5.74 -7.17 9.71
CA THR A 38 5.75 -8.64 9.82
C THR A 38 4.35 -9.25 9.75
N CYS A 39 3.53 -8.81 8.79
CA CYS A 39 2.15 -9.26 8.62
C CYS A 39 1.95 -10.79 8.69
N HIS A 40 2.83 -11.57 8.06
CA HIS A 40 2.85 -13.04 8.17
C HIS A 40 2.87 -13.58 9.61
N LEU A 41 3.65 -12.98 10.52
CA LEU A 41 3.72 -13.43 11.91
C LEU A 41 2.39 -13.24 12.66
N PHE A 42 1.60 -12.24 12.28
CA PHE A 42 0.27 -12.05 12.87
C PHE A 42 -0.65 -13.21 12.49
N TYR A 43 -0.67 -13.61 11.21
CA TYR A 43 -1.52 -14.71 10.75
C TYR A 43 -1.02 -16.08 11.20
N ASP A 44 0.30 -16.28 11.31
CA ASP A 44 0.90 -17.47 11.94
C ASP A 44 0.46 -17.68 13.40
N ARG A 45 0.11 -16.60 14.09
CA ARG A 45 -0.23 -16.59 15.52
C ARG A 45 -1.71 -16.33 15.79
N LEU A 46 -2.52 -16.16 14.75
CA LEU A 46 -3.94 -15.95 14.91
C LEU A 46 -4.55 -17.21 15.56
N PRO A 47 -5.21 -17.11 16.71
CA PRO A 47 -5.62 -18.28 17.45
C PRO A 47 -6.77 -19.00 16.76
N ALA A 48 -6.83 -20.31 16.92
CA ALA A 48 -8.00 -21.09 16.55
C ALA A 48 -9.13 -20.77 17.55
N GLY A 49 -10.26 -20.27 17.06
CA GLY A 49 -11.40 -19.95 17.92
C GLY A 49 -12.67 -19.62 17.14
N ALA A 50 -13.82 -19.66 17.81
CA ALA A 50 -15.11 -19.36 17.20
C ALA A 50 -15.15 -17.94 16.61
N LEU A 51 -14.52 -16.97 17.30
CA LEU A 51 -14.38 -15.58 16.83
C LEU A 51 -13.78 -15.52 15.42
N PHE A 52 -12.77 -16.34 15.14
CA PHE A 52 -12.02 -16.32 13.88
C PHE A 52 -12.57 -17.28 12.82
N SER A 53 -13.47 -18.20 13.19
CA SER A 53 -13.95 -19.24 12.28
C SER A 53 -15.45 -19.18 11.95
N LYS A 54 -16.26 -18.48 12.77
CA LYS A 54 -17.71 -18.38 12.60
C LYS A 54 -18.20 -17.00 12.18
N ALA A 55 -17.33 -15.99 12.17
CA ALA A 55 -17.71 -14.65 11.73
C ALA A 55 -18.03 -14.66 10.22
N PRO A 56 -18.98 -13.80 9.77
CA PRO A 56 -19.27 -13.67 8.35
C PRO A 56 -18.04 -13.23 7.57
N THR A 57 -17.96 -13.62 6.31
CA THR A 57 -16.84 -13.25 5.44
C THR A 57 -17.09 -11.92 4.75
N ALA A 58 -16.06 -11.09 4.66
CA ALA A 58 -16.05 -9.89 3.81
C ALA A 58 -14.69 -9.74 3.12
N TRP A 59 -14.62 -8.80 2.17
CA TRP A 59 -13.35 -8.40 1.58
C TRP A 59 -12.56 -7.61 2.61
N LEU A 60 -11.43 -8.16 3.02
CA LEU A 60 -10.52 -7.53 3.96
C LEU A 60 -9.33 -6.98 3.18
N CYS A 61 -8.77 -5.87 3.65
CA CYS A 61 -7.48 -5.35 3.22
C CYS A 61 -6.36 -6.29 3.70
N GLY A 62 -6.54 -6.97 4.84
CA GLY A 62 -5.62 -7.99 5.35
C GLY A 62 -4.35 -7.42 5.98
N ASP A 63 -4.11 -6.11 5.87
CA ASP A 63 -3.07 -5.40 6.60
C ASP A 63 -3.59 -4.13 7.30
N ALA A 64 -4.78 -4.18 7.90
CA ALA A 64 -5.33 -3.02 8.60
C ALA A 64 -4.50 -2.65 9.85
N HIS A 65 -4.02 -1.41 9.87
CA HIS A 65 -3.34 -0.79 11.00
C HIS A 65 -3.43 0.75 10.90
N LEU A 66 -3.13 1.48 11.98
CA LEU A 66 -3.24 2.96 12.02
C LEU A 66 -2.55 3.69 10.86
N GLU A 67 -1.39 3.20 10.41
CA GLU A 67 -0.64 3.81 9.29
C GLU A 67 -0.96 3.21 7.90
N ASN A 68 -2.05 2.45 7.75
CA ASN A 68 -2.51 1.94 6.45
C ASN A 68 -3.57 2.87 5.83
N PHE A 69 -3.72 4.06 6.37
CA PHE A 69 -4.60 5.10 5.85
C PHE A 69 -3.76 6.24 5.28
N GLY A 70 -4.28 6.90 4.26
CA GLY A 70 -3.65 8.10 3.74
C GLY A 70 -4.34 8.59 2.48
N SER A 71 -3.67 9.53 1.81
CA SER A 71 -4.26 10.25 0.70
C SER A 71 -3.81 9.76 -0.67
N TYR A 72 -4.74 9.75 -1.61
CA TYR A 72 -4.46 9.46 -3.01
C TYR A 72 -5.41 10.24 -3.93
N LYS A 73 -5.04 10.35 -5.20
CA LYS A 73 -5.83 11.04 -6.22
C LYS A 73 -6.60 10.03 -7.06
N GLY A 74 -7.91 10.21 -7.20
CA GLY A 74 -8.75 9.42 -8.10
C GLY A 74 -8.69 9.91 -9.56
N ASP A 75 -9.25 9.15 -10.49
CA ASP A 75 -9.30 9.53 -11.91
C ASP A 75 -10.14 10.78 -12.18
N ASN A 76 -11.11 11.06 -11.31
CA ASN A 76 -11.88 12.31 -11.28
C ASN A 76 -11.08 13.53 -10.76
N ARG A 77 -9.79 13.34 -10.45
CA ARG A 77 -8.85 14.35 -9.96
C ARG A 77 -9.13 14.90 -8.55
N LEU A 78 -10.06 14.30 -7.82
CA LEU A 78 -10.26 14.58 -6.40
C LEU A 78 -9.26 13.79 -5.55
N VAL A 79 -8.99 14.31 -4.34
CA VAL A 79 -8.11 13.66 -3.36
C VAL A 79 -8.97 13.01 -2.30
N TYR A 80 -8.76 11.72 -2.10
CA TYR A 80 -9.46 10.88 -1.13
C TYR A 80 -8.52 10.50 0.00
N PHE A 81 -9.08 10.24 1.17
CA PHE A 81 -8.42 9.62 2.31
C PHE A 81 -9.08 8.27 2.59
N ASP A 82 -8.33 7.18 2.46
CA ASP A 82 -8.83 5.81 2.66
C ASP A 82 -7.66 4.86 2.96
N LEU A 83 -7.94 3.56 3.05
CA LEU A 83 -6.95 2.48 3.07
C LEU A 83 -6.02 2.56 1.85
N ASN A 84 -4.72 2.30 2.04
CA ASN A 84 -3.70 2.51 1.01
C ASN A 84 -2.99 1.24 0.51
N ASP A 85 -2.92 0.18 1.32
CA ASP A 85 -2.22 -1.06 0.98
C ASP A 85 -3.18 -2.24 0.99
N PHE A 86 -3.23 -2.98 -0.13
CA PHE A 86 -4.12 -4.11 -0.37
C PHE A 86 -3.34 -5.37 -0.75
N ASP A 87 -2.01 -5.40 -0.52
CA ASP A 87 -1.16 -6.57 -0.82
C ASP A 87 -1.71 -7.86 -0.18
N GLU A 88 -2.29 -7.72 1.01
CA GLU A 88 -2.81 -8.82 1.84
C GLU A 88 -4.30 -9.08 1.65
N ALA A 89 -4.94 -8.39 0.70
CA ALA A 89 -6.39 -8.39 0.59
C ALA A 89 -6.95 -9.76 0.18
N ALA A 90 -8.01 -10.21 0.84
CA ALA A 90 -8.68 -11.47 0.53
C ALA A 90 -10.10 -11.52 1.10
N LEU A 91 -10.87 -12.54 0.70
CA LEU A 91 -12.16 -12.83 1.33
C LEU A 91 -11.91 -13.60 2.63
N ALA A 92 -12.24 -13.01 3.78
CA ALA A 92 -11.94 -13.62 5.08
C ALA A 92 -12.98 -13.25 6.15
N PRO A 93 -13.05 -13.99 7.27
CA PRO A 93 -13.92 -13.65 8.39
C PRO A 93 -13.63 -12.24 8.92
N VAL A 94 -14.65 -11.38 9.03
CA VAL A 94 -14.50 -9.94 9.33
C VAL A 94 -13.70 -9.65 10.60
N THR A 95 -13.75 -10.55 11.58
CA THR A 95 -13.06 -10.43 12.85
C THR A 95 -11.53 -10.44 12.72
N TRP A 96 -10.98 -10.99 11.64
CA TRP A 96 -9.53 -11.03 11.43
C TRP A 96 -8.96 -9.63 11.25
N GLU A 97 -9.64 -8.79 10.46
CA GLU A 97 -9.23 -7.41 10.22
C GLU A 97 -9.49 -6.52 11.44
N LEU A 98 -10.63 -6.72 12.13
CA LEU A 98 -10.92 -6.01 13.37
C LEU A 98 -9.85 -6.28 14.44
N VAL A 99 -9.53 -7.55 14.71
CA VAL A 99 -8.50 -7.90 15.68
C VAL A 99 -7.13 -7.39 15.26
N ARG A 100 -6.81 -7.42 13.96
CA ARG A 100 -5.56 -6.83 13.45
C ARG A 100 -5.48 -5.33 13.73
N PHE A 101 -6.54 -4.59 13.41
CA PHE A 101 -6.58 -3.15 13.63
C PHE A 101 -6.53 -2.79 15.12
N LEU A 102 -7.30 -3.47 15.96
CA LEU A 102 -7.27 -3.29 17.42
C LEU A 102 -5.90 -3.60 18.00
N SER A 103 -5.24 -4.67 17.55
CA SER A 103 -3.85 -4.98 17.94
C SER A 103 -2.91 -3.83 17.58
N SER A 104 -3.14 -3.17 16.44
CA SER A 104 -2.35 -2.02 16.03
C SER A 104 -2.53 -0.80 16.94
N ILE A 105 -3.75 -0.56 17.44
CA ILE A 105 -4.04 0.51 18.42
C ILE A 105 -3.31 0.21 19.73
N LEU A 106 -3.47 -1.01 20.26
CA LEU A 106 -2.87 -1.41 21.53
C LEU A 106 -1.34 -1.34 21.49
N VAL A 107 -0.74 -1.81 20.40
CA VAL A 107 0.72 -1.80 20.22
C VAL A 107 1.26 -0.40 19.94
N ALA A 108 0.49 0.46 19.26
CA ALA A 108 0.86 1.87 19.08
C ALA A 108 0.63 2.72 20.34
N GLY A 109 -0.23 2.26 21.26
CA GLY A 109 -0.61 2.97 22.47
C GLY A 109 0.57 3.39 23.34
N GLU A 110 1.63 2.59 23.40
CA GLU A 110 2.86 2.94 24.14
C GLU A 110 3.47 4.28 23.71
N GLY A 111 3.32 4.67 22.43
CA GLY A 111 3.81 5.94 21.91
C GLY A 111 2.74 7.03 21.71
N LEU A 112 1.45 6.66 21.74
CA LEU A 112 0.34 7.55 21.41
C LEU A 112 -0.56 7.91 22.61
N CYS A 113 -0.51 7.13 23.68
CA CYS A 113 -1.42 7.19 24.79
C CYS A 113 -0.68 7.46 26.11
N LYS A 114 -1.37 8.06 27.09
CA LYS A 114 -0.81 8.25 28.45
C LYS A 114 -0.98 7.00 29.29
N SER A 115 -1.96 6.16 28.97
CA SER A 115 -2.29 4.94 29.70
C SER A 115 -2.86 3.85 28.79
N THR A 116 -2.93 2.62 29.29
CA THR A 116 -3.63 1.51 28.62
C THR A 116 -5.13 1.78 28.50
N ALA A 117 -5.73 2.50 29.46
CA ALA A 117 -7.14 2.88 29.42
C ALA A 117 -7.44 3.80 28.23
N ASP A 118 -6.52 4.68 27.84
CA ASP A 118 -6.68 5.52 26.64
C ASP A 118 -6.68 4.64 25.37
N ALA A 119 -5.78 3.65 25.29
CA ALA A 119 -5.73 2.73 24.16
C ALA A 119 -7.00 1.87 24.07
N ASP A 120 -7.53 1.42 25.21
CA ASP A 120 -8.81 0.70 25.28
C ASP A 120 -9.98 1.60 24.85
N ALA A 121 -9.98 2.89 25.24
CA ALA A 121 -10.97 3.86 24.81
C ALA A 121 -10.92 4.10 23.28
N LEU A 122 -9.72 4.15 22.69
CA LEU A 122 -9.55 4.20 21.23
C LEU A 122 -10.07 2.93 20.54
N CYS A 123 -9.82 1.76 21.12
CA CYS A 123 -10.35 0.49 20.61
C CYS A 123 -11.88 0.47 20.60
N ARG A 124 -12.51 0.93 21.69
CA ARG A 124 -13.97 1.06 21.78
C ARG A 124 -14.52 2.06 20.77
N THR A 125 -13.89 3.24 20.68
CA THR A 125 -14.25 4.26 19.69
C THR A 125 -14.21 3.72 18.26
N PHE A 126 -13.18 2.94 17.92
CA PHE A 126 -13.09 2.28 16.62
C PHE A 126 -14.24 1.29 16.40
N LEU A 127 -14.51 0.41 17.37
CA LEU A 127 -15.57 -0.58 17.26
C LEU A 127 -16.96 0.06 17.16
N ASP A 128 -17.23 1.10 17.93
CA ASP A 128 -18.50 1.85 17.88
C ASP A 128 -18.68 2.52 16.51
N ALA A 129 -17.63 3.16 15.98
CA ALA A 129 -17.65 3.76 14.65
C ALA A 129 -17.84 2.72 13.55
N TYR A 130 -17.18 1.56 13.65
CA TYR A 130 -17.32 0.45 12.70
C TYR A 130 -18.73 -0.13 12.73
N ALA A 131 -19.27 -0.44 13.91
CA ALA A 131 -20.63 -0.94 14.07
C ALA A 131 -21.66 0.08 13.57
N GLY A 132 -21.50 1.36 13.89
CA GLY A 132 -22.36 2.43 13.40
C GLY A 132 -22.33 2.58 11.87
N ALA A 133 -21.17 2.39 11.25
CA ALA A 133 -21.05 2.37 9.79
C ALA A 133 -21.80 1.19 9.16
N LEU A 134 -21.71 -0.01 9.76
CA LEU A 134 -22.46 -1.18 9.32
C LEU A 134 -23.97 -1.00 9.45
N VAL A 135 -24.45 -0.43 10.57
CA VAL A 135 -25.88 -0.14 10.77
C VAL A 135 -26.41 0.83 9.72
N LEU A 136 -25.62 1.85 9.35
CA LEU A 136 -26.02 2.78 8.30
C LEU A 136 -26.12 2.09 6.93
N GLY A 137 -25.30 1.07 6.67
CA GLY A 137 -25.36 0.25 5.45
C GLY A 137 -25.07 1.01 4.15
N LYS A 138 -24.38 2.15 4.22
CA LYS A 138 -24.05 2.98 3.05
C LYS A 138 -22.54 3.07 2.86
N ALA A 139 -22.11 2.97 1.61
CA ALA A 139 -20.73 3.28 1.24
C ALA A 139 -20.40 4.71 1.65
N ARG A 140 -19.20 4.91 2.17
CA ARG A 140 -18.65 6.20 2.55
C ARG A 140 -17.32 6.40 1.83
N TRP A 141 -17.01 7.64 1.53
CA TRP A 141 -15.67 8.06 1.12
C TRP A 141 -15.33 9.32 1.89
N ILE A 142 -14.04 9.55 2.11
CA ILE A 142 -13.55 10.77 2.73
C ILE A 142 -12.82 11.56 1.67
N GLU A 143 -13.48 12.53 1.10
CA GLU A 143 -12.85 13.62 0.36
C GLU A 143 -12.93 14.91 1.16
N ARG A 144 -12.39 15.98 0.61
CA ARG A 144 -12.28 17.28 1.29
C ARG A 144 -13.62 17.73 1.88
N ASP A 145 -14.70 17.70 1.11
CA ASP A 145 -15.99 18.26 1.52
C ASP A 145 -16.71 17.41 2.57
N THR A 146 -16.37 16.12 2.66
CA THR A 146 -16.90 15.19 3.66
C THR A 146 -15.98 14.99 4.86
N ALA A 147 -14.74 15.48 4.80
CA ALA A 147 -13.75 15.33 5.86
C ALA A 147 -13.93 16.38 6.97
N GLY A 148 -13.66 15.97 8.21
CA GLY A 148 -13.52 16.84 9.37
C GLY A 148 -12.18 16.62 10.09
N GLY A 149 -11.85 17.54 11.00
CA GLY A 149 -10.67 17.46 11.86
C GLY A 149 -9.34 17.29 11.10
N LEU A 150 -8.43 16.49 11.65
CA LEU A 150 -7.07 16.28 11.12
C LEU A 150 -7.05 15.81 9.66
N VAL A 151 -8.05 15.04 9.23
CA VAL A 151 -8.13 14.57 7.83
C VAL A 151 -8.48 15.72 6.90
N ARG A 152 -9.35 16.64 7.32
CA ARG A 152 -9.66 17.84 6.54
C ARG A 152 -8.42 18.72 6.38
N ASP A 153 -7.69 18.96 7.47
CA ASP A 153 -6.46 19.77 7.47
C ASP A 153 -5.39 19.18 6.54
N LEU A 154 -5.24 17.85 6.56
CA LEU A 154 -4.38 17.12 5.63
C LEU A 154 -4.79 17.36 4.17
N LEU A 155 -6.08 17.19 3.85
CA LEU A 155 -6.58 17.35 2.48
C LEU A 155 -6.50 18.80 1.99
N ASP A 156 -6.73 19.78 2.86
CA ASP A 156 -6.55 21.20 2.54
C ASP A 156 -5.08 21.54 2.22
N THR A 157 -4.13 20.97 2.96
CA THR A 157 -2.69 21.15 2.70
C THR A 157 -2.28 20.57 1.34
N LEU A 158 -2.85 19.43 0.94
CA LEU A 158 -2.51 18.76 -0.33
C LEU A 158 -2.99 19.54 -1.57
N LYS A 159 -4.04 20.35 -1.45
CA LYS A 159 -4.56 21.19 -2.54
C LYS A 159 -3.55 22.24 -3.02
N ALA A 160 -2.68 22.72 -2.13
CA ALA A 160 -1.70 23.76 -2.44
C ALA A 160 -0.57 23.27 -3.36
N GLY A 161 -0.36 21.95 -3.47
CA GLY A 161 0.73 21.38 -4.26
C GLY A 161 0.45 21.36 -5.77
N THR A 162 1.21 22.14 -6.54
CA THR A 162 1.18 22.04 -8.01
C THR A 162 2.01 20.84 -8.50
N ARG A 163 1.66 20.30 -9.68
CA ARG A 163 2.44 19.21 -10.31
C ARG A 163 3.92 19.59 -10.52
N PRO A 164 4.27 20.79 -11.04
CA PRO A 164 5.66 21.19 -11.18
C PRO A 164 6.41 21.17 -9.85
N ALA A 165 5.83 21.74 -8.79
CA ALA A 165 6.43 21.71 -7.46
C ALA A 165 6.60 20.28 -6.92
N PHE A 166 5.67 19.38 -7.18
CA PHE A 166 5.82 17.96 -6.85
C PHE A 166 6.96 17.29 -7.61
N LEU A 167 7.07 17.55 -8.92
CA LEU A 167 8.15 17.02 -9.75
C LEU A 167 9.51 17.57 -9.32
N ASP A 168 9.64 18.86 -9.01
CA ASP A 168 10.91 19.48 -8.60
C ASP A 168 11.44 18.92 -7.26
N ARG A 169 10.55 18.46 -6.38
CA ARG A 169 10.93 17.75 -5.15
C ARG A 169 11.46 16.34 -5.40
N ARG A 170 11.14 15.72 -6.54
CA ARG A 170 11.41 14.30 -6.83
C ARG A 170 12.32 14.06 -8.03
N SER A 171 12.63 15.11 -8.78
CA SER A 171 13.40 15.03 -10.02
C SER A 171 14.33 16.22 -10.16
N ASP A 172 15.39 16.02 -10.94
CA ASP A 172 16.30 17.07 -11.38
C ASP A 172 15.99 17.40 -12.84
N ARG A 173 16.09 18.68 -13.20
CA ARG A 173 15.76 19.19 -14.54
C ARG A 173 17.01 19.65 -15.26
N LYS A 174 17.22 19.16 -16.49
CA LYS A 174 18.25 19.62 -17.43
C LYS A 174 17.57 19.98 -18.76
N GLY A 175 17.36 21.28 -18.98
CA GLY A 175 16.61 21.79 -20.13
C GLY A 175 15.17 21.28 -20.17
N ARG A 176 14.85 20.51 -21.23
CA ARG A 176 13.54 19.88 -21.45
C ARG A 176 13.44 18.44 -20.92
N ARG A 177 14.41 17.96 -20.15
CA ARG A 177 14.38 16.60 -19.58
C ARG A 177 14.38 16.65 -18.06
N ARG A 178 13.67 15.70 -17.46
CA ARG A 178 13.69 15.39 -16.03
C ARG A 178 14.28 14.00 -15.81
N SER A 179 14.99 13.82 -14.70
CA SER A 179 15.46 12.52 -14.20
C SER A 179 15.12 12.40 -12.73
N ILE A 180 14.81 11.19 -12.26
CA ILE A 180 14.42 10.94 -10.88
C ILE A 180 15.61 11.19 -9.95
N ARG A 181 15.41 11.98 -8.90
CA ARG A 181 16.44 12.25 -7.90
C ARG A 181 16.61 11.02 -7.02
N CYS A 182 17.79 10.41 -7.06
CA CYS A 182 18.16 9.28 -6.21
C CYS A 182 18.84 9.79 -4.93
N ASP A 183 18.05 10.07 -3.90
CA ASP A 183 18.46 10.72 -2.65
C ASP A 183 18.77 9.75 -1.50
N GLY A 184 18.66 8.44 -1.72
CA GLY A 184 18.83 7.42 -0.68
C GLY A 184 17.70 7.35 0.35
N LYS A 185 16.68 8.22 0.23
CA LYS A 185 15.53 8.31 1.16
C LYS A 185 14.22 7.90 0.50
N HIS A 186 14.01 8.34 -0.73
CA HIS A 186 12.82 8.09 -1.54
C HIS A 186 13.11 7.22 -2.76
N ALA A 187 14.32 7.35 -3.31
CA ALA A 187 14.75 6.60 -4.48
C ALA A 187 16.23 6.21 -4.44
N LEU A 188 16.53 5.04 -5.01
CA LEU A 188 17.87 4.53 -5.28
C LEU A 188 18.05 4.36 -6.79
N PRO A 189 19.29 4.41 -7.31
CA PRO A 189 19.55 4.13 -8.72
C PRO A 189 19.06 2.74 -9.10
N ALA A 190 18.38 2.62 -10.24
CA ALA A 190 18.14 1.33 -10.89
C ALA A 190 19.39 0.91 -11.70
N THR A 191 19.60 -0.40 -11.86
CA THR A 191 20.57 -0.95 -12.82
C THR A 191 20.02 -0.86 -14.24
N GLU A 192 20.88 -0.92 -15.26
CA GLU A 192 20.42 -0.92 -16.67
C GLU A 192 19.46 -2.08 -16.95
N ALA A 193 19.76 -3.29 -16.46
CA ALA A 193 18.87 -4.44 -16.59
C ALA A 193 17.48 -4.21 -15.94
N GLN A 194 17.43 -3.52 -14.80
CA GLN A 194 16.16 -3.12 -14.17
C GLN A 194 15.43 -2.07 -14.99
N ARG A 195 16.12 -1.03 -15.49
CA ARG A 195 15.52 0.00 -16.34
C ARG A 195 14.91 -0.62 -17.58
N GLU A 196 15.67 -1.43 -18.30
CA GLU A 196 15.19 -2.12 -19.50
C GLU A 196 13.96 -2.99 -19.22
N ARG A 197 13.98 -3.77 -18.14
CA ARG A 197 12.86 -4.64 -17.78
C ARG A 197 11.61 -3.83 -17.45
N VAL A 198 11.74 -2.76 -16.67
CA VAL A 198 10.62 -1.88 -16.31
C VAL A 198 10.10 -1.16 -17.55
N THR A 199 10.98 -0.61 -18.39
CA THR A 199 10.60 0.04 -19.65
C THR A 199 9.81 -0.90 -20.55
N ARG A 200 10.31 -2.12 -20.80
CA ARG A 200 9.58 -3.13 -21.58
C ARG A 200 8.20 -3.46 -20.99
N LEU A 201 8.10 -3.53 -19.67
CA LEU A 201 6.83 -3.80 -18.99
C LEU A 201 5.83 -2.65 -19.19
N ILE A 202 6.28 -1.41 -19.06
CA ILE A 202 5.46 -0.22 -19.27
C ILE A 202 5.10 -0.05 -20.75
N ASP A 203 6.01 -0.31 -21.69
CA ASP A 203 5.74 -0.25 -23.13
C ASP A 203 4.67 -1.26 -23.55
N ASN A 204 4.75 -2.49 -23.03
CA ASN A 204 3.71 -3.51 -23.26
C ASN A 204 2.34 -3.08 -22.72
N PHE A 205 2.31 -2.46 -21.54
CA PHE A 205 1.08 -1.89 -21.00
C PHE A 205 0.58 -0.74 -21.88
N ALA A 206 1.46 0.20 -22.24
CA ALA A 206 1.17 1.38 -23.03
C ALA A 206 0.57 1.04 -24.41
N ALA A 207 1.05 -0.05 -25.05
CA ALA A 207 0.53 -0.52 -26.32
C ALA A 207 -0.96 -0.91 -26.29
N SER A 208 -1.50 -1.23 -25.11
CA SER A 208 -2.93 -1.51 -24.91
C SER A 208 -3.77 -0.27 -24.58
N GLN A 209 -3.15 0.90 -24.45
CA GLN A 209 -3.81 2.12 -24.01
C GLN A 209 -4.18 3.02 -25.21
N PRO A 210 -5.23 3.86 -25.10
CA PRO A 210 -5.65 4.76 -26.19
C PRO A 210 -4.58 5.77 -26.62
N ASN A 211 -3.68 6.14 -25.71
CA ASN A 211 -2.56 7.05 -26.00
C ASN A 211 -1.26 6.43 -25.47
N PRO A 212 -0.60 5.55 -26.25
CA PRO A 212 0.65 4.91 -25.83
C PRO A 212 1.77 5.93 -25.54
N GLY A 213 1.81 7.03 -26.31
CA GLY A 213 2.83 8.08 -26.15
C GLY A 213 2.80 8.77 -24.79
N PHE A 214 1.66 8.77 -24.10
CA PHE A 214 1.54 9.29 -22.72
C PHE A 214 2.46 8.55 -21.75
N PHE A 215 2.62 7.24 -21.94
CA PHE A 215 3.36 6.35 -21.04
C PHE A 215 4.84 6.18 -21.41
N LYS A 216 5.33 6.92 -22.41
CA LYS A 216 6.73 6.86 -22.81
C LYS A 216 7.63 7.08 -21.60
N VAL A 217 8.44 6.08 -21.28
CA VAL A 217 9.34 6.10 -20.12
C VAL A 217 10.51 7.06 -20.37
N LEU A 218 10.77 7.92 -19.39
CA LEU A 218 11.86 8.88 -19.38
C LEU A 218 12.98 8.47 -18.42
N ASP A 219 12.61 7.94 -17.26
CA ASP A 219 13.58 7.47 -16.26
C ASP A 219 12.94 6.47 -15.30
N VAL A 220 13.76 5.62 -14.69
CA VAL A 220 13.35 4.59 -13.72
C VAL A 220 14.33 4.57 -12.56
N ALA A 221 13.78 4.61 -11.34
CA ALA A 221 14.54 4.48 -10.10
C ALA A 221 13.89 3.45 -9.17
N ARG A 222 14.68 2.79 -8.33
CA ARG A 222 14.20 1.88 -7.29
C ARG A 222 13.53 2.71 -6.19
N ARG A 223 12.26 2.45 -5.89
CA ARG A 223 11.53 3.18 -4.85
C ARG A 223 11.87 2.68 -3.45
N ILE A 224 12.00 3.59 -2.50
CA ILE A 224 12.01 3.32 -1.05
C ILE A 224 10.65 3.74 -0.48
N ALA A 225 9.79 2.78 -0.13
CA ALA A 225 8.50 3.03 0.51
C ALA A 225 7.90 1.76 1.14
N GLY A 226 7.22 1.93 2.27
CA GLY A 226 6.44 0.90 2.97
C GLY A 226 7.28 -0.06 3.81
N THR A 227 7.00 -0.18 5.12
CA THR A 227 7.78 -1.00 6.06
C THR A 227 7.73 -2.49 5.74
N GLY A 228 6.55 -3.04 5.42
CA GLY A 228 6.37 -4.46 5.11
C GLY A 228 6.93 -4.88 3.74
N SER A 229 6.87 -3.97 2.77
CA SER A 229 7.25 -4.19 1.38
C SER A 229 8.72 -3.89 1.07
N LEU A 230 9.52 -3.39 2.03
CA LEU A 230 10.96 -3.21 1.79
C LEU A 230 11.62 -4.56 1.42
N GLY A 231 12.39 -4.53 0.33
CA GLY A 231 12.98 -5.71 -0.31
C GLY A 231 12.15 -6.31 -1.45
N VAL A 232 10.89 -5.91 -1.61
CA VAL A 232 10.05 -6.25 -2.77
C VAL A 232 10.39 -5.31 -3.92
N GLU A 233 10.26 -5.77 -5.18
CA GLU A 233 10.50 -4.91 -6.32
C GLU A 233 9.48 -3.77 -6.37
N ARG A 234 9.96 -2.54 -6.24
CA ARG A 234 9.17 -1.32 -6.38
C ARG A 234 10.00 -0.25 -7.09
N TYR A 235 9.38 0.44 -8.04
CA TYR A 235 10.03 1.44 -8.88
C TYR A 235 9.20 2.72 -8.95
N ILE A 236 9.89 3.84 -9.06
CA ILE A 236 9.32 5.09 -9.55
C ILE A 236 9.62 5.13 -11.05
N VAL A 237 8.58 5.31 -11.87
CA VAL A 237 8.70 5.44 -13.33
C VAL A 237 8.30 6.86 -13.71
N LEU A 238 9.24 7.64 -14.23
CA LEU A 238 8.98 8.95 -14.81
C LEU A 238 8.55 8.75 -16.26
N ILE A 239 7.38 9.27 -16.62
CA ILE A 239 6.83 9.18 -17.99
C ILE A 239 6.55 10.56 -18.59
N GLU A 240 6.52 10.60 -19.92
CA GLU A 240 6.28 11.81 -20.74
C GLU A 240 5.00 12.56 -20.34
N GLY A 241 3.91 11.83 -20.09
CA GLY A 241 2.64 12.44 -19.74
C GLY A 241 2.09 13.30 -20.88
N LYS A 242 1.93 14.61 -20.66
CA LYS A 242 1.35 15.53 -21.65
C LYS A 242 2.38 16.26 -22.53
N GLY A 243 3.61 15.78 -22.64
CA GLY A 243 4.61 16.33 -23.57
C GLY A 243 5.42 17.53 -23.07
N SER A 244 5.29 17.91 -21.80
CA SER A 244 6.07 18.98 -21.18
C SER A 244 6.71 18.48 -19.88
N PRO A 245 7.94 18.91 -19.52
CA PRO A 245 8.59 18.57 -18.26
C PRO A 245 7.71 18.85 -17.03
N ASP A 246 6.91 19.92 -17.08
CA ASP A 246 6.04 20.33 -15.98
C ASP A 246 4.70 19.58 -15.96
N ALA A 247 4.48 18.75 -16.98
CA ALA A 247 3.33 17.87 -17.15
C ALA A 247 3.71 16.37 -17.20
N ASN A 248 4.96 16.01 -16.86
CA ASN A 248 5.37 14.62 -16.66
C ASN A 248 4.64 13.98 -15.47
N PHE A 249 4.64 12.66 -15.43
CA PHE A 249 4.02 11.88 -14.34
C PHE A 249 5.05 10.96 -13.69
N LEU A 250 4.89 10.75 -12.39
CA LEU A 250 5.59 9.72 -11.63
C LEU A 250 4.59 8.60 -11.34
N LEU A 251 4.83 7.43 -11.92
CA LEU A 251 4.05 6.22 -11.63
C LEU A 251 4.76 5.37 -10.58
N ASP A 252 3.96 4.68 -9.77
CA ASP A 252 4.44 3.67 -8.82
C ASP A 252 4.22 2.28 -9.41
N LEU A 253 5.30 1.56 -9.67
CA LEU A 253 5.24 0.17 -10.10
C LEU A 253 5.68 -0.72 -8.93
N LYS A 254 4.75 -1.50 -8.37
CA LYS A 254 4.97 -2.38 -7.21
C LYS A 254 4.71 -3.83 -7.61
N GLN A 255 5.64 -4.73 -7.31
CA GLN A 255 5.44 -6.16 -7.46
C GLN A 255 4.40 -6.65 -6.43
N ALA A 256 3.37 -7.33 -6.91
CA ALA A 256 2.40 -8.02 -6.06
C ALA A 256 2.93 -9.40 -5.68
N LEU A 257 2.90 -9.72 -4.38
CA LEU A 257 3.29 -11.02 -3.82
C LEU A 257 2.04 -11.78 -3.34
N PRO A 258 2.15 -13.10 -3.13
CA PRO A 258 1.12 -13.87 -2.45
C PRO A 258 0.80 -13.25 -1.08
N SER A 259 -0.49 -13.16 -0.76
CA SER A 259 -0.93 -12.73 0.56
C SER A 259 -0.52 -13.75 1.63
N SER A 260 0.04 -13.25 2.73
CA SER A 260 0.32 -13.97 3.97
C SER A 260 -0.95 -14.48 4.65
N LEU A 261 -2.11 -13.83 4.46
CA LEU A 261 -3.39 -14.25 5.05
C LEU A 261 -3.99 -15.47 4.35
N VAL A 262 -3.87 -15.58 3.02
CA VAL A 262 -4.52 -16.63 2.20
C VAL A 262 -4.20 -18.06 2.66
N PRO A 263 -2.94 -18.43 3.00
CA PRO A 263 -2.61 -19.77 3.49
C PRO A 263 -3.41 -20.21 4.73
N HIS A 264 -3.92 -19.27 5.54
CA HIS A 264 -4.67 -19.57 6.77
C HIS A 264 -6.17 -19.74 6.53
N LEU A 265 -6.67 -19.39 5.35
CA LEU A 265 -8.10 -19.46 4.99
C LEU A 265 -8.53 -20.84 4.49
N LYS A 266 -8.35 -21.87 5.32
CA LYS A 266 -8.65 -23.27 4.92
C LYS A 266 -10.13 -23.54 4.61
N LYS A 267 -11.04 -22.76 5.21
CA LYS A 267 -12.50 -22.93 5.07
C LYS A 267 -13.15 -21.89 4.16
N THR A 268 -12.42 -20.86 3.74
CA THR A 268 -12.96 -19.75 2.95
C THR A 268 -12.37 -19.80 1.55
N LYS A 269 -13.15 -20.30 0.59
CA LYS A 269 -12.73 -20.38 -0.81
C LYS A 269 -12.45 -18.99 -1.37
N GLN A 270 -11.25 -18.79 -1.89
CA GLN A 270 -10.89 -17.57 -2.61
C GLN A 270 -11.34 -17.65 -4.08
N PRO A 271 -11.69 -16.52 -4.72
CA PRO A 271 -11.80 -16.47 -6.17
C PRO A 271 -10.49 -16.83 -6.84
N GLU A 272 -10.58 -17.35 -8.05
CA GLU A 272 -9.41 -17.53 -8.90
C GLU A 272 -9.02 -16.19 -9.51
N TRP A 273 -7.77 -15.78 -9.29
CA TRP A 273 -7.21 -14.56 -9.84
C TRP A 273 -6.17 -14.91 -10.91
N PRO A 274 -6.16 -14.22 -12.07
CA PRO A 274 -5.14 -14.47 -13.09
C PRO A 274 -3.70 -14.25 -12.60
N SER A 275 -3.52 -13.33 -11.64
CA SER A 275 -2.27 -13.11 -10.92
C SER A 275 -2.52 -12.34 -9.62
N GLU A 276 -1.51 -12.27 -8.75
CA GLU A 276 -1.56 -11.45 -7.52
C GLU A 276 -1.82 -9.96 -7.82
N ALA A 277 -1.32 -9.45 -8.95
CA ALA A 277 -1.61 -8.07 -9.36
C ALA A 277 -3.11 -7.87 -9.64
N HIS A 278 -3.77 -8.85 -10.27
CA HIS A 278 -5.21 -8.80 -10.50
C HIS A 278 -6.01 -8.93 -9.19
N ARG A 279 -5.54 -9.76 -8.24
CA ARG A 279 -6.13 -9.84 -6.90
C ARG A 279 -6.09 -8.49 -6.19
N VAL A 280 -4.90 -7.91 -6.06
CA VAL A 280 -4.70 -6.65 -5.33
C VAL A 280 -5.54 -5.53 -5.96
N VAL A 281 -5.47 -5.34 -7.28
CA VAL A 281 -6.22 -4.28 -7.97
C VAL A 281 -7.73 -4.53 -7.93
N GLY A 282 -8.18 -5.76 -8.14
CA GLY A 282 -9.60 -6.12 -8.09
C GLY A 282 -10.21 -5.87 -6.73
N LEU A 283 -9.49 -6.23 -5.66
CA LEU A 283 -9.96 -6.03 -4.29
C LEU A 283 -9.88 -4.58 -3.84
N GLN A 284 -8.83 -3.85 -4.22
CA GLN A 284 -8.76 -2.41 -3.97
C GLN A 284 -9.95 -1.67 -4.60
N ARG A 285 -10.31 -1.99 -5.86
CA ARG A 285 -11.49 -1.41 -6.53
C ARG A 285 -12.83 -1.81 -5.91
N ARG A 286 -12.88 -2.97 -5.24
CA ARG A 286 -14.10 -3.44 -4.59
C ARG A 286 -14.29 -2.85 -3.20
N MET A 287 -13.18 -2.55 -2.52
CA MET A 287 -13.18 -2.03 -1.15
C MET A 287 -13.21 -0.50 -1.10
N GLN A 288 -12.61 0.18 -2.08
CA GLN A 288 -12.62 1.65 -2.16
C GLN A 288 -13.79 2.12 -3.02
N ALA A 289 -14.53 3.13 -2.54
CA ALA A 289 -15.58 3.78 -3.34
C ALA A 289 -15.01 4.46 -4.60
N VAL A 290 -13.82 5.04 -4.47
CA VAL A 290 -13.03 5.58 -5.58
C VAL A 290 -11.59 5.14 -5.38
N SER A 291 -11.03 4.42 -6.35
CA SER A 291 -9.63 3.98 -6.31
C SER A 291 -8.66 5.02 -6.85
N MET A 292 -7.37 4.80 -6.56
CA MET A 292 -6.27 5.61 -7.09
C MET A 292 -6.26 5.62 -8.62
N ALA A 293 -5.98 6.80 -9.18
CA ALA A 293 -5.79 6.99 -10.61
C ALA A 293 -4.65 6.09 -11.13
N PHE A 294 -4.81 5.60 -12.36
CA PHE A 294 -3.85 4.67 -13.00
C PHE A 294 -3.62 3.36 -12.24
N LEU A 295 -4.57 2.91 -11.41
CA LEU A 295 -4.50 1.61 -10.76
C LEU A 295 -4.80 0.49 -11.77
N HIS A 296 -3.77 -0.20 -12.26
CA HIS A 296 -3.88 -1.31 -13.22
C HIS A 296 -3.05 -2.52 -12.79
N PRO A 297 -3.55 -3.75 -12.98
CA PRO A 297 -2.71 -4.92 -12.90
C PRO A 297 -1.81 -4.95 -14.14
N ILE A 298 -0.50 -5.05 -13.93
CA ILE A 298 0.45 -5.23 -15.02
C ILE A 298 1.15 -6.56 -14.80
N VAL A 299 1.14 -7.39 -15.83
CA VAL A 299 1.80 -8.70 -15.82
C VAL A 299 2.84 -8.73 -16.94
N GLY A 300 4.07 -9.11 -16.60
CA GLY A 300 5.07 -9.43 -17.63
C GLY A 300 4.69 -10.74 -18.31
N ARG A 301 5.00 -10.90 -19.60
CA ARG A 301 5.09 -12.24 -20.18
C ARG A 301 6.13 -12.99 -19.38
N LYS A 302 5.81 -14.21 -18.91
CA LYS A 302 6.81 -15.08 -18.30
C LYS A 302 7.93 -15.24 -19.33
N SER A 303 9.13 -14.77 -18.97
CA SER A 303 10.36 -15.11 -19.67
C SER A 303 10.64 -16.58 -19.52
#